data_AF-A0A3N9UUI6-F1
#
_entry.id   AF-A0A3N9UUI6-F1
#
_cell.length_a   1.000
_cell.length_b   1.000
_cell.length_c   1.000
_cell.angle_alpha   90.00
_cell.angle_beta   90.00
_cell.angle_gamma   90.00
#
_symmetry.space_group_name_H-M   'P 1'
#
loop_
_entity.id
_entity.type
_entity.pdbx_description
1 polymer ?
#
loop_
_entity_poly.entity_id
_entity_poly.type
_entity_poly.pdbx_seq_one_letter_code
_entity_poly.pdbx_strand_id
1 'polypeptide(L)' 'MKELTAIGKLDKQGRVVVPLPIRDILGLNPGDYIEFVVKNKHEKN' A
#
# COMPACT_ATOMS: atom_id res chain seq x y z
N MET A 1 -17.89 10.00 -0.08
CA MET A 1 -16.62 9.62 0.57
C MET A 1 -15.52 9.66 -0.47
N LYS A 2 -14.34 10.21 -0.16
CA LYS A 2 -13.22 10.29 -1.09
C LYS A 2 -12.46 8.97 -1.07
N GLU A 3 -12.23 8.37 -2.23
CA GLU A 3 -11.42 7.16 -2.36
C GLU A 3 -9.95 7.52 -2.10
N LEU A 4 -9.30 6.76 -1.22
CA LEU A 4 -7.87 6.88 -0.92
C LEU A 4 -7.09 5.91 -1.81
N THR A 5 -6.70 6.39 -2.98
CA THR A 5 -5.99 5.59 -3.97
C THR A 5 -4.59 6.14 -4.20
N ALA A 6 -3.61 5.25 -4.20
CA ALA A 6 -2.24 5.55 -4.61
C ALA A 6 -1.71 4.46 -5.52
N ILE A 7 -0.92 4.88 -6.52
CA ILE A 7 -0.20 3.97 -7.40
C ILE A 7 1.25 3.94 -6.95
N GLY A 8 1.71 2.80 -6.47
CA GLY A 8 3.09 2.54 -6.09
C GLY A 8 3.75 1.53 -7.02
N LYS A 9 5.05 1.65 -7.23
CA LYS A 9 5.87 0.58 -7.81
C LYS A 9 6.51 -0.21 -6.69
N LEU A 10 6.69 -1.51 -6.91
CA LEU A 10 7.57 -2.30 -6.05
C LEU A 10 9.01 -1.84 -6.29
N ASP A 11 9.77 -1.74 -5.21
CA ASP A 11 11.21 -1.57 -5.31
C ASP A 11 11.92 -2.89 -5.65
N LYS A 12 13.25 -2.85 -5.76
CA LYS A 12 14.08 -4.02 -6.08
C LYS A 12 13.99 -5.14 -5.03
N GLN A 13 13.48 -4.86 -3.85
CA GLN A 13 13.34 -5.80 -2.73
C GLN A 13 11.90 -6.27 -2.56
N GLY A 14 11.00 -5.89 -3.47
CA GLY A 14 9.59 -6.27 -3.39
C GLY A 14 8.80 -5.51 -2.33
N ARG A 15 9.25 -4.32 -1.92
CA ARG A 15 8.53 -3.48 -0.95
C ARG A 15 7.62 -2.49 -1.68
N VAL A 16 6.44 -2.23 -1.12
CA VAL A 16 5.56 -1.13 -1.48
C VAL A 16 5.54 -0.10 -0.35
N VAL A 17 5.58 1.18 -0.71
CA VAL A 17 5.50 2.28 0.25
C VAL A 17 4.06 2.79 0.31
N VAL A 18 3.47 2.78 1.49
CA VAL A 18 2.20 3.50 1.75
C VAL A 18 2.52 4.99 1.83
N PRO A 19 1.98 5.85 0.93
CA PRO A 19 2.30 7.28 0.93
C PRO A 19 1.95 7.97 2.25
N LEU A 20 2.71 9.01 2.61
CA LEU A 20 2.51 9.77 3.86
C LEU A 20 1.05 10.22 4.07
N PRO A 21 0.35 10.82 3.08
CA PRO A 21 -1.04 11.26 3.31
C PRO A 21 -1.99 10.11 3.66
N ILE A 22 -1.75 8.92 3.09
CA ILE A 22 -2.57 7.74 3.39
C ILE A 22 -2.28 7.23 4.80
N ARG A 23 -1.00 7.21 5.21
CA ARG A 23 -0.62 6.85 6.58
C ARG A 23 -1.25 7.78 7.60
N ASP A 24 -1.20 9.09 7.37
CA ASP A 24 -1.76 10.09 8.28
C ASP A 24 -3.28 9.96 8.41
N ILE A 25 -3.99 9.78 7.28
CA ILE A 25 -5.45 9.64 7.27
C ILE A 25 -5.90 8.34 7.93
N LEU A 26 -5.14 7.25 7.76
CA LEU A 26 -5.43 5.95 8.38
C LEU A 26 -4.86 5.81 9.79
N GLY A 27 -4.05 6.76 10.27
CA GLY A 27 -3.40 6.71 11.58
C GLY A 27 -2.36 5.60 11.72
N LEU A 28 -1.66 5.25 10.64
CA LEU A 28 -0.67 4.16 10.63
C LEU A 28 0.65 4.56 11.29
N ASN A 29 1.09 3.77 12.26
CA ASN A 29 2.32 3.96 13.03
C ASN A 29 3.29 2.77 12.91
N PRO A 30 4.59 2.98 13.16
CA PRO A 30 5.54 1.89 13.27
C PRO A 30 5.11 0.88 14.35
N GLY A 31 5.02 -0.41 13.98
CA GLY A 31 4.61 -1.49 14.88
C GLY A 31 3.15 -1.93 14.71
N ASP A 32 2.34 -1.18 13.95
CA ASP A 32 0.96 -1.57 13.68
C ASP A 32 0.89 -2.86 12.84
N TYR A 33 -0.08 -3.71 13.19
CA TYR A 33 -0.44 -4.86 12.38
C TYR A 33 -1.39 -4.43 11.27
N ILE A 34 -1.08 -4.81 10.02
CA ILE A 34 -1.87 -4.47 8.84
C ILE A 34 -2.15 -5.73 8.01
N GLU A 35 -3.33 -5.77 7.39
CA GLU A 35 -3.72 -6.82 6.46
C GLU A 35 -3.55 -6.32 5.01
N PHE A 36 -2.91 -7.13 4.18
CA PHE A 36 -2.81 -6.88 2.74
C PHE A 36 -3.66 -7.87 1.96
N VAL A 37 -4.59 -7.38 1.14
CA VAL A 37 -5.41 -8.20 0.25
C VAL A 37 -5.02 -7.91 -1.20
N VAL A 38 -4.42 -8.90 -1.87
CA VAL A 38 -4.06 -8.80 -3.29
C VAL A 38 -5.22 -9.35 -4.13
N LYS A 39 -5.94 -8.47 -4.83
CA LYS A 39 -7.15 -8.88 -5.59
C LYS A 39 -6.90 -9.34 -7.01
N ASN A 40 -5.78 -8.94 -7.65
CA ASN A 40 -5.43 -9.36 -9.01
C ASN A 40 -3.92 -9.48 -9.15
N LYS A 41 -3.43 -10.68 -9.46
CA LYS A 41 -2.04 -10.90 -9.88
C LYS A 41 -2.00 -10.74 -11.39
N HIS A 42 -1.53 -9.60 -11.89
CA HIS A 42 -1.13 -9.51 -13.29
C HIS A 42 0.20 -10.27 -13.43
N GLU A 43 0.11 -11.56 -13.77
CA GLU A 43 1.26 -12.30 -14.26
C GLU A 43 1.64 -11.71 -15.62
N LYS A 44 2.86 -11.22 -15.75
CA LYS A 44 3.43 -10.95 -17.07
C LYS A 44 3.68 -12.31 -17.72
N ASN A 45 2.82 -12.68 -18.67
CA ASN A 45 3.11 -13.71 -19.67
C ASN A 45 4.31 -13.28 -20.52
#